data_AF-A0A7L8EY50-F1
#
_entry.id   AF-A0A7L8EY50-F1
#
_cell.length_a   1.000
_cell.length_b   1.000
_cell.length_c   1.000
_cell.angle_alpha   90.00
_cell.angle_beta   90.00
_cell.angle_gamma   90.00
#
_symmetry.space_group_name_H-M   'P 1'
#
loop_
_entity.id
_entity.type
_entity.pdbx_description
1 polymer ?
#
loop_
_entity_poly.entity_id
_entity_poly.type
_entity_poly.pdbx_seq_one_letter_code
_entity_poly.pdbx_strand_id
1 'polypeptide(L)'
;MSSSKRGASLICKALLKYGYAGFRLEILEYCPISIVLDREQFYIDKLNPEYNILKIAGSNLGYKHSEASLKLMSEASKSRNESEEVLMFKREIMLDRKLSEDHLEKMAKNNPFRVHILLSNLETGENK
;
A
#
# COMPACT_ATOMS: atom_id res chain seq x y z
N MET A 1 23.68 4.97 -13.08
CA MET A 1 22.37 5.47 -13.54
C MET A 1 21.35 4.35 -13.36
N SER A 2 20.33 4.55 -12.53
CA SER A 2 19.41 3.49 -12.09
C SER A 2 18.58 2.95 -13.27
N SER A 3 18.89 1.73 -13.71
CA SER A 3 18.18 0.95 -14.74
C SER A 3 16.89 0.34 -14.18
N SER A 4 16.05 1.15 -13.53
CA SER A 4 14.73 0.70 -13.13
C SER A 4 13.73 1.26 -14.14
N LYS A 5 13.19 0.38 -15.02
CA LYS A 5 12.01 0.65 -15.86
C LYS A 5 10.76 0.87 -14.96
N ARG A 6 10.82 1.81 -14.02
CA ARG A 6 9.64 2.27 -13.29
C ARG A 6 8.77 3.05 -14.26
N GLY A 7 7.46 2.85 -14.14
CA GLY A 7 6.45 3.52 -14.97
C GLY A 7 6.81 4.99 -15.13
N ALA A 8 7.05 5.37 -16.38
CA ALA A 8 7.57 6.66 -16.76
C ALA A 8 6.50 7.75 -16.60
N SER A 9 6.18 8.11 -15.37
CA SER A 9 5.32 9.27 -15.09
C SER A 9 5.88 10.49 -15.81
N LEU A 10 5.10 11.06 -16.72
CA LEU A 10 5.56 12.13 -17.61
C LEU A 10 5.95 13.38 -16.82
N ILE A 11 5.15 13.73 -15.80
CA ILE A 11 5.46 14.83 -14.89
C ILE A 11 6.75 14.59 -14.10
N CYS A 12 7.01 13.35 -13.64
CA CYS A 12 8.24 13.05 -12.90
C CYS A 12 9.47 13.23 -13.80
N LYS A 13 9.39 12.84 -15.08
CA LYS A 13 10.47 13.06 -16.04
C LYS A 13 10.69 14.55 -16.30
N ALA A 14 9.62 15.33 -16.44
CA ALA A 14 9.69 16.76 -16.67
C ALA A 14 10.34 17.49 -15.47
N LEU A 15 9.95 17.13 -14.25
CA LEU A 15 10.55 17.66 -13.02
C LEU A 15 12.05 17.36 -12.92
N LEU A 16 12.47 16.12 -13.23
CA LEU A 16 13.89 15.75 -13.21
C LEU A 16 14.70 16.46 -14.30
N LYS A 17 14.10 16.73 -15.46
CA LYS A 17 14.79 17.35 -16.61
C LYS A 17 14.90 18.86 -16.48
N TYR A 18 13.83 19.54 -16.06
CA TYR A 18 13.74 21.00 -16.04
C TYR A 18 13.91 21.60 -14.64
N GLY A 19 13.93 20.77 -13.60
CA GLY A 19 14.01 21.19 -12.20
C GLY A 19 12.70 21.78 -11.68
N TYR A 20 12.63 22.02 -10.37
CA TYR A 20 11.42 22.51 -9.71
C TYR A 20 11.13 24.00 -9.98
N ALA A 21 12.13 24.80 -10.35
CA ALA A 21 11.95 26.23 -10.59
C ALA A 21 10.99 26.55 -11.76
N GLY A 22 10.82 25.61 -12.70
CA GLY A 22 9.85 25.72 -13.80
C GLY A 22 8.43 25.27 -13.44
N PHE A 23 8.19 24.83 -12.19
CA PHE A 23 6.90 24.32 -11.75
C PHE A 23 6.40 25.10 -10.53
N ARG A 24 5.08 25.13 -10.36
CA ARG A 24 4.42 25.67 -9.18
C ARG A 24 3.32 24.73 -8.71
N LEU A 25 3.09 24.71 -7.41
CA LEU A 25 2.00 23.95 -6.80
C LEU A 25 0.95 24.95 -6.29
N GLU A 26 -0.28 24.81 -6.76
CA GLU A 26 -1.39 25.69 -6.43
C GLU A 26 -2.63 24.86 -6.10
N ILE A 27 -3.39 25.30 -5.10
CA ILE A 27 -4.70 24.72 -4.77
C ILE A 27 -5.74 25.40 -5.66
N LEU A 28 -6.36 24.63 -6.56
CA LEU A 28 -7.38 25.17 -7.48
C LEU A 28 -8.73 25.37 -6.79
N GLU A 29 -9.08 24.48 -5.84
CA GLU A 29 -10.37 24.50 -5.15
C GLU A 29 -10.31 23.67 -3.85
N TYR A 30 -11.03 24.12 -2.82
CA TYR A 30 -11.37 23.31 -1.65
C TYR A 30 -12.78 22.77 -1.82
N CYS A 31 -12.95 21.45 -1.79
CA CYS A 31 -14.26 20.80 -1.95
C CYS A 31 -14.46 19.63 -0.96
N PRO A 32 -15.72 19.26 -0.67
CA PRO A 32 -16.03 18.06 0.11
C PRO A 32 -15.59 16.78 -0.61
N ILE A 33 -15.26 15.74 0.17
CA ILE A 33 -14.80 14.45 -0.38
C ILE A 33 -15.81 13.78 -1.33
N SER A 34 -17.10 14.05 -1.14
CA SER A 34 -18.19 13.48 -1.94
C SER A 34 -18.17 13.91 -3.40
N ILE A 35 -17.55 15.04 -3.74
CA ILE A 35 -17.53 15.60 -5.10
C ILE A 35 -16.12 15.71 -5.69
N VAL A 36 -15.10 15.14 -5.03
CA VAL A 36 -13.69 15.28 -5.43
C VAL A 36 -13.47 14.82 -6.87
N LEU A 37 -14.04 13.67 -7.26
CA LEU A 37 -13.87 13.13 -8.61
C LEU A 37 -14.54 14.00 -9.68
N ASP A 38 -15.71 14.58 -9.37
CA ASP A 38 -16.41 15.47 -10.30
C ASP A 38 -15.63 16.76 -10.54
N ARG A 39 -15.06 17.34 -9.47
CA ARG A 39 -14.23 18.54 -9.56
C ARG A 39 -12.89 18.25 -10.23
N GLU A 40 -12.28 17.10 -9.95
CA GLU A 40 -11.06 16.66 -10.63
C GLU A 40 -11.31 16.52 -12.14
N GLN A 41 -12.38 15.85 -12.55
CA GLN A 41 -12.75 15.73 -13.96
C GLN A 41 -13.00 17.10 -14.61
N PHE A 42 -13.74 17.98 -13.92
CA PHE A 42 -13.99 19.35 -14.41
C PHE A 42 -12.70 20.11 -14.72
N TYR A 43 -11.68 20.03 -13.86
CA TYR A 43 -10.41 20.71 -14.10
C TYR A 43 -9.55 20.02 -15.18
N ILE A 44 -9.58 18.68 -15.25
CA ILE A 44 -8.91 17.94 -16.34
C ILE A 44 -9.49 18.36 -17.69
N ASP A 45 -10.82 18.40 -17.83
CA ASP A 45 -11.49 18.75 -19.09
C ASP A 45 -11.29 20.23 -19.44
N LYS A 46 -11.38 21.12 -18.43
CA LYS A 46 -11.25 22.56 -18.61
C LYS A 46 -9.83 22.99 -18.99
N LEU A 47 -8.83 22.40 -18.34
CA LEU A 47 -7.42 22.81 -18.50
C LEU A 47 -6.68 21.97 -19.55
N ASN A 48 -7.19 20.78 -19.87
CA ASN A 48 -6.57 19.80 -20.77
C ASN A 48 -5.04 19.67 -20.55
N PRO A 49 -4.60 19.32 -19.32
CA PRO A 49 -3.18 19.42 -18.95
C PRO A 49 -2.31 18.38 -19.69
N GLU A 50 -1.21 18.86 -20.28
CA GLU A 50 -0.28 18.04 -21.09
C GLU A 50 0.34 16.87 -20.31
N TYR A 51 0.59 17.06 -19.01
CA TYR A 51 1.27 16.06 -18.19
C TYR A 51 0.36 14.98 -17.61
N ASN A 52 -0.97 15.12 -17.71
CA ASN A 52 -1.90 14.11 -17.22
C ASN A 52 -2.00 12.95 -18.23
N ILE A 53 -1.72 11.74 -17.74
CA ILE A 53 -1.84 10.51 -18.54
C ILE A 53 -3.29 10.02 -18.57
N LEU A 54 -3.97 10.07 -17.42
CA LEU A 54 -5.37 9.71 -17.30
C LEU A 54 -6.23 10.91 -17.73
N LYS A 55 -7.12 10.67 -18.69
CA LYS A 55 -8.11 11.66 -19.16
C LYS A 55 -9.39 11.66 -18.33
N ILE A 56 -9.62 10.55 -17.62
CA ILE A 56 -10.79 10.36 -16.79
C ILE A 56 -10.30 10.31 -15.34
N ALA A 57 -10.90 11.14 -14.49
CA ALA A 57 -10.67 11.14 -13.05
C ALA A 57 -11.11 9.80 -12.46
N GLY A 58 -10.34 9.28 -11.51
CA GLY A 58 -10.60 7.98 -10.93
C GLY A 58 -9.87 7.79 -9.62
N SER A 59 -10.43 6.93 -8.77
CA SER A 59 -9.84 6.59 -7.48
C SER A 59 -9.54 5.10 -7.42
N ASN A 60 -8.35 4.77 -6.92
CA ASN A 60 -7.98 3.38 -6.61
C ASN A 60 -8.51 2.94 -5.23
N LEU A 61 -9.25 3.80 -4.52
CA LEU A 61 -9.77 3.47 -3.21
C LEU A 61 -10.75 2.28 -3.31
N GLY A 62 -10.44 1.20 -2.60
CA GLY A 62 -11.24 -0.03 -2.64
C GLY A 62 -11.01 -0.92 -3.87
N TYR A 63 -10.12 -0.53 -4.79
CA TYR A 63 -9.76 -1.38 -5.92
C TYR A 63 -9.09 -2.67 -5.44
N LYS A 64 -9.63 -3.82 -5.89
CA LYS A 64 -9.06 -5.14 -5.62
C LYS A 64 -8.47 -5.68 -6.91
N HIS A 65 -7.25 -6.19 -6.82
CA HIS A 65 -6.62 -6.89 -7.93
C HIS A 65 -7.37 -8.17 -8.29
N SER A 66 -7.38 -8.52 -9.57
CA SER A 66 -7.86 -9.83 -10.03
C SER A 66 -6.96 -10.95 -9.52
N GLU A 67 -7.50 -12.17 -9.39
CA GLU A 67 -6.72 -13.36 -9.02
C GLU A 67 -5.56 -13.61 -9.98
N ALA A 68 -5.78 -13.42 -11.28
CA ALA A 68 -4.74 -13.54 -12.30
C ALA A 68 -3.61 -12.52 -12.07
N SER A 69 -3.95 -11.26 -11.79
CA SER A 69 -2.96 -10.23 -11.45
C SER A 69 -2.20 -10.56 -10.17
N LEU A 70 -2.90 -11.05 -9.13
CA LEU A 70 -2.28 -11.50 -7.88
C LEU A 70 -1.27 -12.63 -8.12
N LYS A 71 -1.61 -13.60 -8.98
CA LYS A 71 -0.72 -14.72 -9.33
C LYS A 71 0.54 -14.22 -10.03
N LEU A 72 0.40 -13.36 -11.05
CA LEU A 72 1.54 -12.77 -11.76
C LEU A 72 2.44 -11.95 -10.83
N MET A 73 1.85 -11.17 -9.92
CA MET A 73 2.62 -10.42 -8.92
C MET A 73 3.37 -11.34 -7.95
N SER A 74 2.74 -12.45 -7.53
CA SER A 74 3.36 -13.47 -6.69
C SER A 74 4.56 -14.11 -7.38
N GLU A 75 4.41 -14.55 -8.64
CA GLU A 75 5.49 -15.14 -9.44
C GLU A 75 6.65 -14.16 -9.63
N ALA A 76 6.37 -12.91 -10.03
CA ALA A 76 7.39 -11.88 -10.17
C ALA A 76 8.09 -11.52 -8.84
N SER A 77 7.44 -11.73 -7.68
CA SER A 77 8.04 -11.48 -6.38
C SER A 77 8.99 -12.59 -5.94
N LYS A 78 8.71 -13.83 -6.32
CA LYS A 78 9.58 -14.98 -6.03
C LYS A 78 10.92 -14.85 -6.74
N SER A 79 10.90 -14.43 -8.01
CA SER A 79 12.14 -14.24 -8.79
C SER A 79 13.08 -13.17 -8.22
N ARG A 80 12.58 -12.25 -7.41
CA ARG A 80 13.39 -11.24 -6.70
C ARG A 80 14.05 -11.76 -5.42
N ASN A 81 13.65 -12.93 -4.93
CA ASN A 81 14.07 -13.48 -3.64
C ASN A 81 14.66 -14.90 -3.78
N GLU A 82 15.26 -15.22 -4.94
CA GLU A 82 15.73 -16.57 -5.24
C GLU A 82 16.99 -16.97 -4.46
N SER A 83 17.83 -16.02 -4.05
CA SER A 83 19.05 -16.33 -3.31
C SER A 83 18.73 -16.77 -1.88
N GLU A 84 19.15 -17.99 -1.55
CA GLU A 84 18.97 -18.60 -0.23
C GLU A 84 19.60 -17.76 0.90
N GLU A 85 20.76 -17.14 0.64
CA GLU A 85 21.45 -16.24 1.58
C GLU A 85 20.57 -15.04 1.99
N VAL A 86 19.89 -14.39 1.04
CA VAL A 86 18.99 -13.26 1.33
C VAL A 86 17.76 -13.71 2.12
N LEU A 87 17.27 -14.93 1.85
CA LEU A 87 16.15 -15.49 2.61
C LEU A 87 16.57 -15.81 4.05
N MET A 88 17.76 -16.39 4.25
CA MET A 88 18.31 -16.68 5.57
C MET A 88 18.55 -15.40 6.37
N PHE A 89 19.18 -14.40 5.76
CA PHE A 89 19.43 -13.10 6.40
C PHE A 89 18.13 -12.40 6.82
N LYS A 90 17.10 -12.45 5.98
CA LYS A 90 15.76 -11.92 6.32
C LYS A 90 15.13 -12.67 7.50
N ARG A 91 15.26 -14.00 7.55
CA ARG A 91 14.77 -14.82 8.67
C ARG A 91 15.49 -14.44 9.97
N GLU A 92 16.81 -14.30 9.92
CA GLU A 92 17.64 -13.94 11.07
C GLU A 92 17.25 -12.58 11.66
N ILE A 93 17.09 -11.55 10.81
CA ILE A 93 16.59 -10.23 11.23
C ILE A 93 15.21 -10.30 11.89
N MET A 94 14.32 -11.17 11.37
CA MET A 94 12.96 -11.29 11.89
C MET A 94 12.89 -11.99 13.25
N LEU A 95 13.81 -12.91 13.56
CA LEU A 95 13.82 -13.66 14.81
C LEU A 95 14.06 -12.75 16.03
N ASP A 96 14.94 -11.75 15.90
CA ASP A 96 15.28 -10.82 16.98
C ASP A 96 14.28 -9.66 17.14
N ARG A 97 13.28 -9.57 16.27
CA ARG A 97 12.32 -8.48 16.30
C ARG A 97 11.30 -8.69 17.43
N LYS A 98 11.43 -7.93 18.52
CA LYS A 98 10.40 -7.83 19.56
C LYS A 98 9.27 -6.89 19.11
N LEU A 99 8.05 -7.42 19.06
CA LEU A 99 6.84 -6.63 18.81
C LEU A 99 6.33 -6.04 20.13
N SER A 100 5.70 -4.86 20.06
CA SER A 100 5.04 -4.24 21.23
C SER A 100 3.85 -5.08 21.71
N GLU A 101 3.53 -4.98 22.99
CA GLU A 101 2.38 -5.67 23.60
C GLU A 101 1.07 -5.30 22.90
N ASP A 102 0.84 -4.02 22.62
CA ASP A 102 -0.32 -3.53 21.87
C ASP A 102 -0.47 -4.18 20.49
N HIS A 103 0.65 -4.42 19.81
CA HIS A 103 0.65 -5.04 18.49
C HIS A 103 0.28 -6.53 18.59
N LEU A 104 0.83 -7.23 19.58
CA LEU A 104 0.51 -8.64 19.85
C LEU A 104 -0.97 -8.81 20.21
N GLU A 105 -1.54 -7.91 21.00
CA GLU A 105 -2.94 -7.96 21.38
C GLU A 105 -3.87 -7.73 20.18
N LYS A 106 -3.54 -6.79 19.30
CA LYS A 106 -4.27 -6.56 18.04
C LYS A 106 -4.21 -7.78 17.12
N MET A 107 -3.06 -8.42 17.00
CA MET A 107 -2.92 -9.67 16.24
C MET A 107 -3.77 -10.79 16.85
N ALA A 108 -3.78 -10.91 18.18
CA ALA A 108 -4.57 -11.92 18.87
C ALA A 108 -6.08 -11.71 18.70
N LYS A 109 -6.58 -10.47 18.75
CA LYS A 109 -8.00 -10.15 18.52
C LYS A 109 -8.46 -10.45 17.09
N ASN A 110 -7.56 -10.32 16.12
CA ASN A 110 -7.85 -10.55 14.70
C ASN A 110 -7.61 -11.99 14.25
N ASN A 111 -7.18 -12.89 15.14
CA ASN A 111 -6.96 -14.29 14.79
C ASN A 111 -8.29 -15.08 14.88
N PRO A 112 -8.84 -15.56 13.75
CA PRO A 112 -10.11 -16.29 13.74
C PRO A 112 -10.03 -17.67 14.42
N PHE A 113 -8.82 -18.18 14.71
CA PHE A 113 -8.59 -19.46 15.38
C PHE A 113 -8.27 -19.31 16.88
N ARG A 114 -8.38 -18.11 17.45
CA ARG A 114 -8.13 -17.90 18.87
C ARG A 114 -9.28 -18.48 19.70
N VAL A 115 -9.04 -19.66 20.28
CA VAL A 115 -9.94 -20.27 21.26
C VAL A 115 -9.59 -19.73 22.65
N HIS A 116 -10.57 -19.20 23.37
CA HIS A 116 -10.43 -18.95 24.81
C HIS A 116 -10.37 -20.32 25.51
N ILE A 117 -9.20 -20.69 26.03
CA ILE A 117 -9.06 -21.86 26.90
C ILE A 117 -9.61 -21.45 28.27
N LEU A 118 -10.81 -21.91 28.60
CA LEU A 118 -11.35 -21.80 29.95
C LEU A 118 -10.67 -22.87 30.81
N LEU A 119 -9.86 -22.44 31.77
CA LEU A 119 -9.27 -23.34 32.75
C LEU A 119 -10.21 -23.36 33.96
N SER A 120 -11.10 -24.36 34.02
CA SER A 120 -11.93 -24.60 35.19
C SER A 120 -11.12 -25.38 36.23
N ASN A 121 -11.04 -24.88 37.46
CA ASN A 121 -10.38 -25.60 38.54
C ASN A 121 -11.30 -26.75 39.02
N LEU A 122 -10.85 -28.00 38.89
CA LEU A 122 -11.65 -29.21 39.14
C LEU A 122 -12.16 -29.32 40.59
N GLU A 123 -11.50 -28.66 41.55
CA GLU A 123 -11.84 -28.74 42.98
C GLU A 123 -12.88 -27.72 43.43
N THR A 124 -13.04 -26.60 42.71
CA THR A 124 -13.90 -25.47 43.14
C THR A 124 -14.97 -25.10 42.13
N GLY A 125 -14.91 -25.63 40.89
CA GLY A 125 -15.90 -25.36 39.85
C GLY A 125 -15.90 -23.91 39.33
N GLU A 126 -14.96 -23.08 39.78
CA GLU A 126 -14.84 -21.70 39.33
C GLU A 126 -14.04 -21.62 38.02
N ASN A 127 -14.58 -20.87 37.07
CA ASN A 127 -13.95 -20.58 35.78
C ASN A 127 -13.09 -19.31 35.90
N LYS A 128 -11.84 -19.35 35.40
CA LYS A 128 -11.04 -18.15 35.12
C LYS A 128 -10.86 -17.94 33.62
#